data_AF-A0A1G8MKX4-F1
#
_entry.id   AF-A0A1G8MKX4-F1
#
_cell.length_a   1.000
_cell.length_b   1.000
_cell.length_c   1.000
_cell.angle_alpha   90.00
_cell.angle_beta   90.00
_cell.angle_gamma   90.00
#
_symmetry.space_group_name_H-M   'P 1'
#
loop_
_entity.id
_entity.type
_entity.pdbx_description
1 polymer ?
#
loop_
_entity_poly.entity_id
_entity_poly.type
_entity_poly.pdbx_seq_one_letter_code
_entity_poly.pdbx_strand_id
1 'polypeptide(L)' 'MRGVPNCARMPGPIDTGILEKAFPDKDAAAQMRGHASGMVPMKRFGTSEEIAKAVLFLGFDATFTNGAELPVDGGWSQL' A
#
# COMPACT_ATOMS: atom_id res chain seq x y z
N MET A 1 11.31 26.68 3.89
CA MET A 1 10.88 25.39 3.32
C MET A 1 10.34 24.55 4.47
N ARG A 2 9.06 24.14 4.44
CA ARG A 2 8.58 23.09 5.37
C ARG A 2 9.31 21.81 4.97
N GLY A 3 10.09 21.21 5.88
CA GLY A 3 10.80 19.97 5.60
C GLY A 3 9.80 18.87 5.31
N VAL A 4 9.99 18.12 4.21
CA VAL A 4 9.23 16.89 3.98
C VAL A 4 9.72 15.88 5.01
N PRO A 5 8.83 15.26 5.81
CA PRO A 5 9.26 14.26 6.76
C PRO A 5 9.88 13.07 6.04
N ASN A 6 11.05 12.63 6.52
CA ASN A 6 11.74 11.46 6.02
C ASN A 6 11.07 10.21 6.58
N CYS A 7 9.92 9.86 6.02
CA CYS A 7 9.14 8.70 6.42
C CYS A 7 9.05 7.70 5.25
N ALA A 8 9.42 6.45 5.50
CA ALA A 8 9.28 5.39 4.52
C ALA A 8 7.83 4.90 4.45
N ARG A 9 7.38 4.57 3.25
CA ARG A 9 6.05 4.04 3.00
C ARG A 9 6.18 2.58 2.63
N MET A 10 5.53 1.74 3.41
CA MET A 10 5.51 0.31 3.16
C MET A 10 4.14 -0.07 2.63
N PRO A 11 3.90 0.04 1.31
CA PRO A 11 2.65 -0.39 0.72
C PRO A 11 2.54 -1.92 0.79
N GLY A 12 1.34 -2.39 1.12
CA GLY A 12 0.98 -3.79 0.96
C GLY A 12 0.55 -4.12 -0.47
N PRO A 13 -0.31 -5.12 -0.68
CA PRO A 13 -0.90 -5.37 -2.00
C PRO A 13 -1.78 -4.19 -2.44
N ILE A 14 -1.28 -3.37 -3.37
CA ILE A 14 -2.00 -2.23 -3.95
C ILE A 14 -2.37 -2.53 -5.40
N ASP A 15 -3.61 -2.22 -5.75
CA ASP A 15 -4.13 -2.38 -7.10
C ASP A 15 -3.54 -1.32 -8.03
N THR A 16 -2.49 -1.69 -8.75
CA THR A 16 -1.73 -0.83 -9.67
C THR A 16 -1.67 -1.40 -11.09
N GLY A 17 -2.41 -2.49 -11.36
CA GLY A 17 -2.31 -3.25 -12.61
C GLY A 17 -1.07 -4.14 -12.71
N ILE A 18 -0.32 -4.33 -11.61
CA ILE A 18 0.95 -5.08 -11.64
C ILE A 18 0.74 -6.58 -11.79
N LEU A 19 -0.36 -7.13 -11.28
CA LEU A 19 -0.68 -8.55 -11.42
C LEU A 19 -1.05 -8.88 -12.87
N GLU A 20 -1.81 -8.01 -13.52
CA GLU A 20 -2.23 -8.14 -14.91
C GLU A 20 -1.04 -8.03 -15.87
N LYS A 21 0.02 -7.30 -15.45
CA LYS A 21 1.29 -7.23 -16.20
C LYS A 21 2.20 -8.43 -15.93
N ALA A 22 2.20 -8.95 -14.70
CA ALA A 22 3.04 -10.07 -14.29
C ALA A 22 2.48 -11.44 -14.74
N PHE A 23 1.16 -11.56 -14.85
CA PHE A 23 0.46 -12.77 -15.24
C PHE A 23 -0.39 -12.49 -16.49
N PRO A 24 0.08 -12.86 -17.70
CA PRO A 24 -0.67 -12.68 -18.95
C PRO A 24 -1.97 -13.49 -18.98
N ASP A 25 -2.01 -14.59 -18.22
CA ASP A 25 -3.21 -15.39 -18.01
C ASP A 25 -4.10 -14.77 -16.93
N LYS A 26 -5.36 -14.50 -17.29
CA LYS A 26 -6.32 -13.80 -16.42
C LYS A 26 -6.75 -14.62 -15.21
N ASP A 27 -6.83 -15.94 -15.36
CA ASP A 27 -7.25 -16.83 -14.28
C ASP A 27 -6.13 -16.96 -13.25
N ALA A 28 -4.87 -17.05 -13.69
CA ALA A 28 -3.70 -16.98 -12.84
C ALA A 28 -3.60 -15.64 -12.10
N ALA A 29 -3.82 -14.51 -12.77
CA ALA A 29 -3.84 -13.19 -12.14
C ALA A 29 -4.93 -13.09 -11.06
N ALA A 30 -6.14 -13.59 -11.34
CA ALA A 30 -7.25 -13.62 -10.40
C ALA A 30 -6.98 -14.53 -9.19
N GLN A 31 -6.40 -15.71 -9.41
CA GLN A 31 -6.01 -16.62 -8.34
C GLN A 31 -4.97 -15.99 -7.41
N MET A 32 -3.93 -15.37 -7.97
CA MET A 32 -2.90 -14.68 -7.19
C MET A 32 -3.47 -13.50 -6.41
N ARG A 33 -4.39 -12.73 -7.01
CA ARG A 33 -5.10 -11.65 -6.34
C ARG A 33 -5.95 -12.16 -5.16
N GLY A 34 -6.66 -13.27 -5.35
CA GLY A 34 -7.43 -13.93 -4.30
C GLY A 34 -6.55 -14.42 -3.16
N HIS A 35 -5.44 -15.08 -3.47
CA HIS A 35 -4.48 -15.56 -2.47
C HIS A 35 -3.88 -14.42 -1.66
N ALA A 36 -3.39 -13.37 -2.32
CA ALA A 36 -2.86 -12.18 -1.65
C ALA A 36 -3.94 -11.52 -0.78
N SER A 37 -5.15 -11.29 -1.30
CA SER A 37 -6.25 -10.73 -0.50
C SER A 37 -6.54 -11.58 0.73
N GLY A 38 -6.47 -12.92 0.62
CA GLY A 38 -6.63 -13.85 1.75
C GLY A 38 -5.60 -13.68 2.86
N MET A 39 -4.38 -13.22 2.55
CA MET A 39 -3.31 -12.98 3.52
C MET A 39 -3.39 -11.59 4.17
N VAL A 40 -3.98 -10.59 3.49
CA VAL A 40 -4.25 -9.27 4.10
C VAL A 40 -5.33 -9.43 5.19
N PRO A 41 -5.16 -8.90 6.41
CA PRO A 41 -6.22 -8.85 7.42
C PRO A 41 -7.51 -8.17 6.93
N MET A 42 -7.39 -7.06 6.18
CA MET A 42 -8.53 -6.37 5.56
C MET A 42 -9.18 -7.10 4.36
N LYS A 43 -8.65 -8.26 3.95
CA LYS A 43 -9.21 -9.13 2.90
C LYS A 43 -9.40 -8.48 1.52
N ARG A 44 -8.61 -7.44 1.21
CA ARG A 44 -8.64 -6.73 -0.07
C ARG A 44 -7.30 -6.11 -0.41
N PHE A 45 -7.16 -5.71 -1.66
CA PHE A 45 -6.08 -4.83 -2.09
C PHE A 45 -6.39 -3.38 -1.68
N GLY A 46 -5.35 -2.63 -1.37
CA GLY A 46 -5.43 -1.18 -1.25
C GLY A 46 -5.58 -0.52 -2.63
N THR A 47 -6.06 0.71 -2.67
CA THR A 47 -6.11 1.51 -3.90
C THR A 47 -4.98 2.53 -3.96
N SER A 48 -4.69 3.03 -5.17
CA SER A 48 -3.69 4.08 -5.36
C SER A 48 -4.07 5.38 -4.62
N GLU A 49 -5.37 5.66 -4.48
CA GLU A 49 -5.90 6.81 -3.73
C GLU A 49 -5.63 6.68 -2.23
N GLU A 50 -5.65 5.47 -1.67
CA GLU A 50 -5.32 5.24 -0.26
C GLU A 50 -3.84 5.52 0.02
N ILE A 51 -2.96 5.12 -0.91
CA ILE A 51 -1.55 5.50 -0.85
C ILE A 51 -1.40 7.02 -0.98
N ALA A 52 -2.08 7.65 -1.95
CA ALA A 52 -2.01 9.09 -2.16
C ALA A 52 -2.44 9.88 -0.92
N LYS A 53 -3.53 9.48 -0.25
CA LYS A 53 -3.99 10.09 1.00
C LYS A 53 -2.94 10.01 2.10
N ALA A 54 -2.30 8.86 2.27
CA ALA A 54 -1.20 8.75 3.23
C ALA A 54 0.01 9.64 2.84
N VAL A 55 0.23 9.93 1.53
CA VAL A 55 1.29 10.84 1.06
C VAL A 55 0.94 12.25 1.39
N LEU A 56 -0.31 12.64 1.17
CA LEU A 56 -0.79 13.96 1.57
C LEU A 56 -0.66 14.16 3.08
N PHE A 57 -1.06 13.18 3.89
CA PHE A 57 -0.87 13.25 5.34
C PHE A 57 0.59 13.52 5.72
N LEU A 58 1.54 12.73 5.19
CA LEU A 58 2.95 12.95 5.50
C LEU A 58 3.48 14.28 4.95
N GLY A 59 3.07 14.67 3.75
CA GLY A 59 3.54 15.91 3.12
C GLY A 59 3.02 17.19 3.79
N PHE A 60 1.84 17.14 4.40
CA PHE A 60 1.13 18.35 4.83
C PHE A 60 0.75 18.38 6.31
N ASP A 61 0.37 17.25 6.90
CA ASP A 61 -0.25 17.21 8.22
C ASP A 61 0.65 16.60 9.31
N ALA A 62 1.65 15.79 8.93
CA ALA A 62 2.56 15.09 9.84
C ALA A 62 3.64 16.01 10.44
N THR A 63 3.21 17.12 11.05
CA THR A 63 4.06 18.22 11.54
C THR A 63 5.04 17.88 12.66
N PHE A 64 4.88 16.72 13.30
CA PHE A 64 5.77 16.24 14.36
C PHE A 64 6.17 14.76 14.17
N THR A 65 5.99 14.22 12.96
CA THR A 65 6.38 12.84 12.64
C THR A 65 7.55 12.88 11.67
N ASN A 66 8.70 12.31 12.05
CA ASN A 66 9.87 12.22 11.19
C ASN A 66 10.66 10.94 11.51
N GLY A 67 11.29 10.32 10.51
CA GLY A 67 12.10 9.11 10.69
C GLY A 67 11.28 7.84 10.99
N ALA A 68 9.96 7.89 10.79
CA ALA A 68 9.08 6.75 11.04
C ALA A 68 8.75 5.99 9.76
N GLU A 69 8.56 4.68 9.87
CA GLU A 69 7.95 3.88 8.81
C GLU A 69 6.44 3.88 9.00
N LEU A 70 5.69 4.16 7.94
CA LEU A 70 4.22 4.11 7.95
C LEU A 70 3.76 2.97 7.05
N PRO A 71 3.40 1.80 7.61
CA PRO A 71 2.73 0.73 6.87
C PRO A 71 1.39 1.21 6.32
N VAL A 72 1.18 0.99 5.03
CA VAL A 72 -0.10 1.25 4.35
C VAL A 72 -0.45 -0.01 3.56
N ASP A 73 -0.77 -1.08 4.29
CA ASP A 73 -0.75 -2.45 3.76
C ASP A 73 -1.97 -3.29 4.17
N GLY A 74 -2.98 -2.68 4.80
CA GLY A 74 -4.16 -3.37 5.29
C GLY A 74 -3.88 -4.38 6.41
N GLY A 75 -2.75 -4.21 7.12
CA GLY A 75 -2.31 -5.05 8.23
C GLY A 75 -1.45 -6.24 7.83
N TRP A 76 -1.03 -6.34 6.56
CA TRP A 76 -0.24 -7.47 6.06
C TRP A 76 1.03 -7.73 6.86
N SER A 77 1.78 -6.67 7.19
CA SER A 77 3.05 -6.75 7.92
C SER A 77 2.90 -6.82 9.45
N GLN A 78 1.68 -6.78 9.97
CA GLN A 78 1.40 -6.73 11.41
C GLN A 78 0.94 -8.08 11.99
N LEU A 79 1.12 -9.16 11.24
CA LEU A 79 0.88 -10.54 11.65
C LEU A 79 2.17 -11.21 12.12
#